data_AF-B1I1W3-F1
#
_entry.id   AF-B1I1W3-F1
#
_cell.length_a   1.000
_cell.length_b   1.000
_cell.length_c   1.000
_cell.angle_alpha   90.00
_cell.angle_beta   90.00
_cell.angle_gamma   90.00
#
_symmetry.space_group_name_H-M   'P 1'
#
loop_
_entity.id
_entity.type
_entity.pdbx_description
1 polymer ?
#
loop_
_entity_poly.entity_id
_entity_poly.type
_entity_poly.pdbx_seq_one_letter_code
_entity_poly.pdbx_strand_id
1 'polypeptide(L)'
;MERGSGNFCGVWFETLTRRRFLWLGVSAAAVLAGCGGRADAPPAAPAPDDRRYGFFFDSTRCTACGTCRQECQRENGLAPELALIRFNVVKAGAENRLVWRQTCLHCTSAACVKECRDGATVRGASGLTNFYREKCTACGDCAEVCPFGVPVLAGSRGSKGRDRLLLRCTGCPDRVGSGQDTACVTSCPYGALLGGPRAALWVTATQRLEEARREIAGARLYGPGIYGGLGVISLLAAESRRYGLPAG
;
A
#
# COMPACT_ATOMS: atom_id res chain seq x y z
N MET A 1 21.73 -62.35 18.72
CA MET A 1 20.38 -62.93 18.57
C MET A 1 19.50 -61.82 18.01
N GLU A 2 19.65 -61.53 16.72
CA GLU A 2 18.91 -62.13 15.59
C GLU A 2 17.43 -61.73 15.52
N ARG A 3 17.11 -61.01 14.42
CA ARG A 3 15.92 -61.10 13.53
C ARG A 3 14.55 -60.89 14.20
N GLY A 4 13.60 -60.15 13.65
CA GLY A 4 13.20 -59.96 12.25
C GLY A 4 11.66 -59.90 12.28
N SER A 5 11.07 -58.93 11.58
CA SER A 5 10.21 -59.20 10.41
C SER A 5 8.81 -59.77 10.67
N GLY A 6 7.80 -59.14 10.07
CA GLY A 6 6.74 -59.89 9.40
C GLY A 6 5.31 -59.52 9.77
N ASN A 7 4.70 -58.68 8.93
CA ASN A 7 3.28 -58.75 8.60
C ASN A 7 2.89 -60.19 8.25
N PHE A 8 1.68 -60.65 8.62
CA PHE A 8 0.93 -61.53 7.73
C PHE A 8 -0.58 -61.30 7.84
N CYS A 9 -1.13 -60.97 6.67
CA CYS A 9 -2.54 -60.94 6.31
C CYS A 9 -3.10 -62.37 6.30
N GLY A 10 -4.32 -62.57 6.82
CA GLY A 10 -5.02 -63.84 6.80
C GLY A 10 -6.49 -63.60 6.48
N VAL A 11 -6.84 -63.87 5.23
CA VAL A 11 -8.18 -63.79 4.62
C VAL A 11 -8.97 -65.04 5.01
N TRP A 12 -10.20 -64.89 5.52
CA TRP A 12 -11.18 -65.98 5.56
C TRP A 12 -12.31 -65.66 4.59
N PHE A 13 -12.40 -66.48 3.54
CA PHE A 13 -13.54 -66.61 2.64
C PHE A 13 -14.56 -67.55 3.30
N GLU A 14 -15.77 -67.07 3.60
CA GLU A 14 -16.93 -67.94 3.85
C GLU A 14 -18.13 -67.45 3.02
N THR A 15 -18.39 -68.23 1.96
CA THR A 15 -19.68 -68.60 1.37
C THR A 15 -20.82 -67.58 1.32
N LEU A 16 -20.99 -67.01 0.12
CA LEU A 16 -22.20 -66.36 -0.37
C LEU A 16 -23.37 -67.35 -0.44
N THR A 17 -24.46 -67.07 0.27
CA THR A 17 -25.78 -67.64 -0.02
C THR A 17 -26.68 -66.59 -0.67
N ARG A 18 -27.31 -67.00 -1.78
CA ARG A 18 -28.24 -66.23 -2.60
C ARG A 18 -29.50 -65.90 -1.81
N ARG A 19 -29.78 -64.61 -1.59
CA ARG A 19 -31.10 -63.92 -1.61
C ARG A 19 -31.09 -62.73 -0.66
N ARG A 20 -30.83 -61.53 -1.18
CA ARG A 20 -31.74 -60.36 -1.09
C ARG A 20 -31.10 -59.20 -1.85
N PHE A 21 -31.66 -59.00 -3.04
CA PHE A 21 -31.64 -57.76 -3.78
C PHE A 21 -32.09 -56.60 -2.87
N LEU A 22 -31.50 -55.42 -3.13
CA LEU A 22 -31.86 -54.05 -2.72
C LEU A 22 -30.94 -53.42 -1.67
N TRP A 23 -30.41 -52.25 -2.08
CA TRP A 23 -29.61 -51.25 -1.37
C TRP A 23 -28.07 -51.34 -1.47
N LEU A 24 -27.58 -51.19 -2.70
CA LEU A 24 -26.29 -50.54 -2.94
C LEU A 24 -26.46 -49.02 -2.80
N GLY A 25 -25.82 -48.45 -1.80
CA GLY A 25 -25.66 -47.01 -1.59
C GLY A 25 -24.31 -46.74 -0.92
N VAL A 26 -23.23 -46.96 -1.67
CA VAL A 26 -21.87 -46.57 -1.29
C VAL A 26 -21.78 -45.05 -1.31
N SER A 27 -21.19 -44.44 -0.27
CA SER A 27 -20.09 -43.47 -0.43
C SER A 27 -19.58 -42.97 0.92
N ALA A 28 -18.47 -43.55 1.39
CA ALA A 28 -17.55 -42.88 2.29
C ALA A 28 -16.66 -41.96 1.44
N ALA A 29 -16.89 -40.64 1.51
CA ALA A 29 -15.97 -39.66 0.97
C ALA A 29 -15.23 -38.99 2.14
N ALA A 30 -13.96 -39.36 2.30
CA ALA A 30 -13.04 -38.73 3.22
C ALA A 30 -12.74 -37.28 2.76
N VAL A 31 -12.97 -36.33 3.65
CA VAL A 31 -12.66 -34.91 3.46
C VAL A 31 -11.14 -34.72 3.62
N LEU A 32 -10.42 -34.59 2.50
CA LEU A 32 -9.07 -34.01 2.50
C LEU A 32 -9.20 -32.49 2.42
N ALA A 33 -9.29 -31.84 3.58
CA ALA A 33 -9.14 -30.39 3.70
C ALA A 33 -7.66 -30.02 3.47
N GLY A 34 -7.30 -29.74 2.21
CA GLY A 34 -6.02 -29.16 1.86
C GLY A 34 -5.92 -27.73 2.38
N CYS A 35 -4.92 -27.45 3.22
CA CYS A 35 -4.48 -26.09 3.56
C CYS A 35 -3.79 -25.46 2.33
N GLY A 36 -4.59 -25.06 1.35
CA GLY A 36 -4.12 -24.21 0.27
C GLY A 36 -4.09 -22.77 0.75
N GLY A 37 -2.91 -22.26 1.12
CA GLY A 37 -2.70 -20.83 1.24
C GLY A 37 -3.05 -20.17 -0.10
N ARG A 38 -4.03 -19.26 -0.10
CA ARG A 38 -4.34 -18.45 -1.29
C ARG A 38 -3.09 -17.63 -1.60
N ALA A 39 -2.45 -17.91 -2.73
CA ALA A 39 -1.50 -16.98 -3.30
C ALA A 39 -2.25 -15.68 -3.59
N ASP A 40 -1.80 -14.57 -3.01
CA ASP A 40 -2.37 -13.25 -3.26
C ASP A 40 -2.35 -12.98 -4.77
N ALA A 41 -3.49 -12.58 -5.33
CA ALA A 41 -3.56 -12.20 -6.74
C ALA A 41 -2.56 -11.05 -7.00
N PRO A 42 -1.86 -11.05 -8.16
CA PRO A 42 -0.91 -10.00 -8.47
C PRO A 42 -1.59 -8.62 -8.44
N PRO A 43 -0.90 -7.58 -7.97
CA PRO A 43 -1.48 -6.25 -7.85
C PRO A 43 -1.96 -5.77 -9.22
N ALA A 44 -3.21 -5.32 -9.30
CA ALA A 44 -3.81 -4.87 -10.56
C ALA A 44 -3.01 -3.71 -11.17
N ALA A 45 -2.46 -3.92 -12.36
CA ALA A 45 -1.73 -2.90 -13.09
C ALA A 45 -2.64 -1.69 -13.40
N PRO A 46 -2.10 -0.45 -13.46
CA PRO A 46 -2.83 0.67 -14.03
C PRO A 46 -3.13 0.43 -15.52
N ALA A 47 -4.14 1.12 -16.05
CA ALA A 47 -4.43 1.10 -17.48
C ALA A 47 -3.20 1.57 -18.29
N PRO A 48 -2.91 0.97 -19.46
CA PRO A 48 -1.72 1.32 -20.26
C PRO A 48 -1.66 2.81 -20.66
N ASP A 49 -2.81 3.47 -20.77
CA ASP A 49 -2.97 4.86 -21.11
C ASP A 49 -3.21 5.78 -19.89
N ASP A 50 -3.02 5.30 -18.65
CA ASP A 50 -3.17 6.11 -17.43
C ASP A 50 -2.09 7.21 -17.38
N ARG A 51 -2.43 8.37 -17.94
CA ARG A 51 -1.59 9.59 -17.99
C ARG A 51 -1.64 10.42 -16.71
N ARG A 52 -2.43 10.03 -15.70
CA ARG A 52 -2.45 10.77 -14.44
C ARG A 52 -1.03 10.80 -13.86
N TYR A 53 -0.67 11.93 -13.26
CA TYR A 53 0.60 12.03 -12.55
C TYR A 53 0.55 11.16 -11.29
N GLY A 54 1.65 10.50 -10.97
CA GLY A 54 1.79 9.68 -9.78
C GLY A 54 3.22 9.65 -9.28
N PHE A 55 3.46 8.75 -8.33
CA PHE A 55 4.77 8.55 -7.74
C PHE A 55 5.13 7.07 -7.70
N PHE A 56 6.41 6.77 -7.88
CA PHE A 56 6.99 5.49 -7.48
C PHE A 56 7.91 5.72 -6.28
N PHE A 57 7.66 5.02 -5.18
CA PHE A 57 8.47 5.08 -3.97
C PHE A 57 9.17 3.74 -3.72
N ASP A 58 10.49 3.73 -3.75
CA ASP A 58 11.32 2.58 -3.42
C ASP A 58 11.79 2.66 -1.96
N SER A 59 11.13 1.91 -1.07
CA SER A 59 11.52 1.85 0.35
C SER A 59 12.90 1.22 0.57
N THR A 60 13.38 0.40 -0.37
CA THR A 60 14.68 -0.28 -0.27
C THR A 60 15.85 0.69 -0.47
N ARG A 61 15.59 1.85 -1.09
CA ARG A 61 16.57 2.93 -1.32
C ARG A 61 16.39 4.12 -0.37
N CYS A 62 15.27 4.19 0.34
CA CYS A 62 14.98 5.33 1.20
C CYS A 62 15.74 5.24 2.52
N THR A 63 16.61 6.22 2.78
CA THR A 63 17.39 6.30 4.03
C THR A 63 16.71 7.14 5.12
N ALA A 64 15.51 7.67 4.85
CA ALA A 64 14.84 8.65 5.71
C ALA A 64 15.68 9.92 6.00
N CYS A 65 16.53 10.36 5.08
CA CYS A 65 17.44 11.51 5.27
C CYS A 65 16.76 12.86 5.56
N GLY A 66 15.47 13.02 5.24
CA GLY A 66 14.74 14.26 5.53
C GLY A 66 14.76 15.32 4.44
N THR A 67 15.64 15.24 3.43
CA THR A 67 15.75 16.28 2.37
C THR A 67 14.41 16.55 1.68
N CYS A 68 13.68 15.49 1.31
CA CYS A 68 12.39 15.66 0.65
C CYS A 68 11.30 16.25 1.55
N ARG A 69 11.41 16.09 2.89
CA ARG A 69 10.54 16.77 3.87
C ARG A 69 10.86 18.26 3.91
N GLN A 70 12.14 18.60 4.03
CA GLN A 70 12.60 19.99 4.09
C GLN A 70 12.19 20.77 2.84
N GLU A 71 12.42 20.22 1.65
CA GLU A 71 12.02 20.87 0.40
C GLU A 71 10.50 20.96 0.25
N CYS A 72 9.76 19.98 0.76
CA CYS A 72 8.30 20.08 0.81
C CYS A 72 7.83 21.19 1.76
N GLN A 73 8.48 21.37 2.92
CA GLN A 73 8.16 22.46 3.84
C GLN A 73 8.45 23.83 3.19
N ARG A 74 9.61 23.97 2.54
CA ARG A 74 9.99 25.19 1.80
C ARG A 74 9.00 25.52 0.69
N GLU A 75 8.67 24.53 -0.14
CA GLU A 75 7.71 24.67 -1.25
C GLU A 75 6.32 25.10 -0.77
N ASN A 76 5.89 24.63 0.42
CA ASN A 76 4.55 24.90 0.95
C ASN A 76 4.54 26.02 2.01
N GLY A 77 5.66 26.72 2.23
CA GLY A 77 5.76 27.78 3.24
C GLY A 77 5.41 27.32 4.67
N LEU A 78 5.73 26.07 5.02
CA LEU A 78 5.37 25.49 6.32
C LEU A 78 6.37 25.89 7.40
N ALA A 79 5.85 26.13 8.60
CA ALA A 79 6.67 26.28 9.78
C ALA A 79 7.50 24.99 10.05
N PRO A 80 8.70 25.08 10.66
CA PRO A 80 9.61 23.94 10.82
C PRO A 80 9.01 22.73 11.56
N GLU A 81 8.08 22.97 12.47
CA GLU A 81 7.36 21.96 13.25
C GLU A 81 6.25 21.23 12.47
N LEU A 82 5.83 21.78 11.32
CA LEU A 82 4.75 21.23 10.50
C LEU A 82 5.34 20.46 9.32
N ALA A 83 4.84 19.25 9.07
CA ALA A 83 5.32 18.42 7.96
C ALA A 83 4.19 17.67 7.25
N LEU A 84 4.21 17.69 5.92
CA LEU A 84 3.35 16.86 5.06
C LEU A 84 3.96 15.48 4.76
N ILE A 85 5.27 15.35 4.98
CA ILE A 85 6.03 14.10 4.79
C ILE A 85 6.59 13.67 6.14
N ARG A 86 6.12 12.54 6.65
CA ARG A 86 6.63 11.91 7.87
C ARG A 86 7.37 10.62 7.51
N PHE A 87 8.30 10.20 8.38
CA PHE A 87 9.00 8.92 8.20
C PHE A 87 8.64 8.01 9.36
N ASN A 88 8.18 6.81 9.06
CA ASN A 88 8.08 5.72 10.01
C ASN A 88 9.25 4.76 9.72
N VAL A 89 10.13 4.57 10.71
CA VAL A 89 11.30 3.71 10.59
C VAL A 89 11.16 2.58 11.60
N VAL A 90 10.90 1.37 11.09
CA VAL A 90 10.68 0.19 11.93
C VAL A 90 11.95 -0.66 11.95
N LYS A 91 12.43 -1.01 13.16
CA LYS A 91 13.55 -1.96 13.32
C LYS A 91 13.10 -3.35 12.87
N ALA A 92 13.90 -4.01 12.04
CA ALA A 92 13.57 -5.28 11.40
C ALA A 92 14.70 -6.32 11.51
N GLY A 93 15.29 -6.41 12.70
CA GLY A 93 16.48 -7.22 12.99
C GLY A 93 17.56 -6.35 13.62
N ALA A 94 18.75 -6.92 13.83
CA ALA A 94 19.87 -6.20 14.44
C ALA A 94 20.31 -4.99 13.59
N GLU A 95 20.43 -5.18 12.28
CA GLU A 95 20.96 -4.17 11.36
C GLU A 95 19.93 -3.64 10.34
N ASN A 96 18.79 -4.31 10.19
CA ASN A 96 17.81 -3.99 9.15
C ASN A 96 16.76 -2.99 9.64
N ARG A 97 16.38 -2.06 8.75
CA ARG A 97 15.33 -1.07 8.99
C ARG A 97 14.36 -1.05 7.82
N LEU A 98 13.07 -0.94 8.12
CA LEU A 98 12.02 -0.72 7.14
C LEU A 98 11.64 0.76 7.19
N VAL A 99 11.75 1.45 6.06
CA VAL A 99 11.46 2.89 5.97
C VAL A 99 10.16 3.11 5.21
N TRP A 100 9.22 3.80 5.85
CA TRP A 100 8.01 4.28 5.20
C TRP A 100 7.98 5.80 5.15
N ARG A 101 7.86 6.34 3.94
CA ARG A 101 7.61 7.76 3.70
C ARG A 101 6.09 8.00 3.75
N GLN A 102 5.58 8.34 4.93
CA GLN A 102 4.16 8.63 5.13
C GLN A 102 3.80 9.98 4.50
N THR A 103 3.14 9.93 3.36
CA THR A 103 2.57 11.05 2.59
C THR A 103 1.16 10.67 2.12
N CYS A 104 0.41 11.61 1.53
CA CYS A 104 -0.84 11.28 0.84
C CYS A 104 -0.56 10.29 -0.29
N LEU A 105 -1.33 9.20 -0.34
CA LEU A 105 -1.22 8.18 -1.38
C LEU A 105 -2.12 8.47 -2.59
N HIS A 106 -2.83 9.61 -2.60
CA HIS A 106 -3.64 10.11 -3.70
C HIS A 106 -4.54 9.02 -4.34
N CYS A 107 -5.27 8.29 -3.49
CA CYS A 107 -6.16 7.18 -3.86
C CYS A 107 -7.06 7.54 -5.05
N THR A 108 -7.28 6.62 -6.00
CA THR A 108 -8.28 6.82 -7.06
C THR A 108 -9.69 6.88 -6.47
N SER A 109 -10.01 5.98 -5.55
CA SER A 109 -11.23 6.03 -4.73
C SER A 109 -10.92 6.70 -3.39
N ALA A 110 -10.83 8.04 -3.39
CA ALA A 110 -10.45 8.82 -2.22
C ALA A 110 -11.65 9.13 -1.32
N ALA A 111 -11.77 8.41 -0.19
CA ALA A 111 -12.79 8.67 0.83
C ALA A 111 -12.76 10.13 1.33
N CYS A 112 -11.57 10.70 1.55
CA CYS A 112 -11.42 12.09 1.98
C CYS A 112 -11.97 13.13 0.97
N VAL A 113 -12.01 12.82 -0.33
CA VAL A 113 -12.67 13.68 -1.34
C VAL A 113 -14.18 13.50 -1.24
N LYS A 114 -14.65 12.25 -1.15
CA LYS A 114 -16.07 11.91 -1.10
C LYS A 114 -16.79 12.51 0.13
N GLU A 115 -16.14 12.47 1.29
CA GLU A 115 -16.75 12.90 2.55
C GLU A 115 -16.69 14.43 2.76
N CYS A 116 -15.90 15.17 1.99
CA CYS A 116 -15.72 16.60 2.19
C CYS A 116 -16.92 17.39 1.67
N ARG A 117 -17.89 17.68 2.55
CA ARG A 117 -19.13 18.42 2.22
C ARG A 117 -18.89 19.87 1.78
N ASP A 118 -17.81 20.48 2.28
CA ASP A 118 -17.43 21.85 1.93
C ASP A 118 -16.74 21.96 0.56
N GLY A 119 -16.43 20.84 -0.10
CA GLY A 119 -15.71 20.83 -1.37
C GLY A 119 -14.26 21.33 -1.27
N ALA A 120 -13.66 21.28 -0.07
CA ALA A 120 -12.28 21.68 0.18
C ALA A 120 -11.27 20.63 -0.31
N THR A 121 -11.60 19.34 -0.26
CA THR A 121 -10.75 18.27 -0.80
C THR A 121 -11.32 17.80 -2.14
N VAL A 122 -10.51 17.83 -3.20
CA VAL A 122 -10.98 17.56 -4.57
C VAL A 122 -10.01 16.63 -5.33
N ARG A 123 -10.44 16.18 -6.51
CA ARG A 123 -9.53 15.65 -7.54
C ARG A 123 -9.03 16.80 -8.41
N GLY A 124 -7.71 16.98 -8.50
CA GLY A 124 -7.11 17.95 -9.41
C GLY A 124 -6.98 17.41 -10.84
N ALA A 125 -6.66 18.30 -11.78
CA ALA A 125 -6.48 17.96 -13.21
C ALA A 125 -5.36 16.95 -13.46
N SER A 126 -4.31 16.93 -12.62
CA SER A 126 -3.23 15.93 -12.68
C SER A 126 -3.67 14.52 -12.31
N GLY A 127 -4.89 14.35 -11.79
CA GLY A 127 -5.38 13.10 -11.22
C GLY A 127 -5.00 12.89 -9.76
N LEU A 128 -4.18 13.75 -9.17
CA LEU A 128 -3.89 13.72 -7.73
C LEU A 128 -5.02 14.39 -6.93
N THR A 129 -5.19 13.99 -5.66
CA THR A 129 -6.09 14.71 -4.74
C THR A 129 -5.49 16.06 -4.35
N ASN A 130 -6.24 17.15 -4.48
CA ASN A 130 -5.86 18.52 -4.12
C ASN A 130 -6.67 19.06 -2.90
N PHE A 131 -6.30 20.22 -2.38
CA PHE A 131 -6.91 20.84 -1.20
C PHE A 131 -6.98 22.36 -1.34
N TYR A 132 -8.16 22.91 -1.07
CA TYR A 132 -8.47 24.33 -1.09
C TYR A 132 -8.73 24.82 0.34
N ARG A 133 -7.76 25.54 0.90
CA ARG A 133 -7.76 25.95 2.30
C ARG A 133 -8.92 26.88 2.62
N GLU A 134 -9.26 27.77 1.70
CA GLU A 134 -10.30 28.79 1.83
C GLU A 134 -11.71 28.19 2.01
N LYS A 135 -11.92 26.95 1.55
CA LYS A 135 -13.18 26.22 1.71
C LYS A 135 -13.21 25.35 2.97
N CYS A 136 -12.06 25.11 3.60
CA CYS A 136 -11.96 24.16 4.69
C CYS A 136 -12.50 24.74 6.00
N THR A 137 -13.45 24.05 6.63
CA THR A 137 -13.97 24.37 7.98
C THR A 137 -13.18 23.71 9.11
N ALA A 138 -12.21 22.85 8.76
CA ALA A 138 -11.43 22.02 9.66
C ALA A 138 -12.29 21.08 10.56
N CYS A 139 -13.39 20.54 10.00
CA CYS A 139 -14.25 19.55 10.68
C CYS A 139 -13.48 18.29 11.13
N GLY A 140 -12.58 17.79 10.28
CA GLY A 140 -11.76 16.61 10.58
C GLY A 140 -12.21 15.31 9.93
N ASP A 141 -13.38 15.27 9.31
CA ASP A 141 -13.96 14.06 8.70
C ASP A 141 -12.97 13.37 7.74
N CYS A 142 -12.27 14.17 6.93
CA CYS A 142 -11.26 13.65 5.99
C CYS A 142 -10.08 12.92 6.67
N ALA A 143 -9.73 13.29 7.91
CA ALA A 143 -8.70 12.62 8.71
C ALA A 143 -9.23 11.31 9.29
N GLU A 144 -10.48 11.27 9.73
CA GLU A 144 -11.12 10.08 10.29
C GLU A 144 -11.29 8.97 9.25
N VAL A 145 -11.69 9.33 8.03
CA VAL A 145 -11.93 8.34 6.96
C VAL A 145 -10.68 7.94 6.18
N CYS A 146 -9.53 8.55 6.46
CA CYS A 146 -8.30 8.21 5.76
C CYS A 146 -7.69 6.92 6.31
N PRO A 147 -7.64 5.82 5.54
CA PRO A 147 -7.13 4.53 6.03
C PRO A 147 -5.61 4.53 6.29
N PHE A 148 -4.93 5.61 5.88
CA PHE A 148 -3.49 5.79 6.03
C PHE A 148 -3.11 6.81 7.12
N GLY A 149 -4.10 7.42 7.79
CA GLY A 149 -3.90 8.42 8.84
C GLY A 149 -3.08 9.64 8.37
N VAL A 150 -3.20 10.02 7.09
CA VAL A 150 -2.35 11.06 6.50
C VAL A 150 -2.84 12.47 6.84
N PRO A 151 -4.11 12.84 6.58
CA PRO A 151 -4.59 14.18 6.91
C PRO A 151 -4.55 14.36 8.43
N VAL A 152 -3.92 15.44 8.88
CA VAL A 152 -3.84 15.78 10.31
C VAL A 152 -4.23 17.23 10.51
N LEU A 153 -5.12 17.49 11.45
CA LEU A 153 -5.45 18.85 11.87
C LEU A 153 -4.45 19.33 12.93
N ALA A 154 -3.54 20.21 12.52
CA ALA A 154 -2.59 20.89 13.38
C ALA A 154 -3.15 22.23 13.87
N GLY A 155 -2.72 22.68 15.04
CA GLY A 155 -3.09 23.97 15.61
C GLY A 155 -2.46 24.16 16.99
N SER A 156 -2.35 25.41 17.42
CA SER A 156 -1.88 25.75 18.76
C SER A 156 -2.92 25.37 19.82
N ARG A 157 -2.53 25.35 21.10
CA ARG A 157 -3.51 25.16 22.19
C ARG A 157 -4.60 26.23 22.07
N GLY A 158 -5.85 25.79 22.02
CA GLY A 158 -7.01 26.67 21.87
C GLY A 158 -7.46 26.93 20.44
N SER A 159 -6.72 26.48 19.41
CA SER A 159 -7.17 26.58 18.00
C SER A 159 -8.47 25.80 17.79
N LYS A 160 -9.49 26.46 17.24
CA LYS A 160 -10.81 25.88 16.93
C LYS A 160 -11.20 26.18 15.49
N GLY A 161 -11.99 25.29 14.89
CA GLY A 161 -12.46 25.45 13.50
C GLY A 161 -11.32 25.84 12.55
N ARG A 162 -11.53 26.90 11.78
CA ARG A 162 -10.61 27.38 10.73
C ARG A 162 -9.22 27.82 11.21
N ASP A 163 -9.01 27.97 12.52
CA ASP A 163 -7.68 28.24 13.09
C ASP A 163 -6.77 27.01 13.04
N ARG A 164 -7.36 25.82 12.87
CA ARG A 164 -6.62 24.57 12.67
C ARG A 164 -6.24 24.42 11.20
N LEU A 165 -4.99 24.05 10.95
CA LEU A 165 -4.47 23.75 9.62
C LEU A 165 -4.60 22.25 9.32
N LEU A 166 -5.29 21.91 8.25
CA LEU A 166 -5.24 20.55 7.69
C LEU A 166 -3.92 20.34 6.95
N LEU A 167 -3.08 19.46 7.48
CA LEU A 167 -1.83 19.04 6.86
C LEU A 167 -2.08 17.78 6.02
N ARG A 168 -1.94 17.90 4.70
CA ARG A 168 -1.85 16.78 3.77
C ARG A 168 -1.08 17.18 2.51
N CYS A 169 -0.39 16.23 1.88
CA CYS A 169 0.25 16.46 0.58
C CYS A 169 -0.80 16.68 -0.53
N THR A 170 -0.62 17.72 -1.34
CA THR A 170 -1.43 18.05 -2.52
C THR A 170 -0.78 17.65 -3.85
N GLY A 171 0.47 17.15 -3.80
CA GLY A 171 1.21 16.75 -4.99
C GLY A 171 1.82 17.90 -5.78
N CYS A 172 2.15 19.03 -5.12
CA CYS A 172 2.70 20.23 -5.74
C CYS A 172 1.94 20.66 -7.01
N PRO A 173 0.64 21.01 -6.89
CA PRO A 173 -0.25 21.25 -8.03
C PRO A 173 0.30 22.30 -9.00
N ASP A 174 0.94 23.37 -8.51
CA ASP A 174 1.49 24.43 -9.35
C ASP A 174 2.69 23.93 -10.18
N ARG A 175 3.63 23.22 -9.54
CA ARG A 175 4.77 22.61 -10.23
C ARG A 175 4.30 21.62 -11.29
N VAL A 176 3.46 20.66 -10.90
CA VAL A 176 2.94 19.63 -11.82
C VAL A 176 2.12 20.26 -12.95
N GLY A 177 1.31 21.28 -12.66
CA GLY A 177 0.55 22.03 -13.65
C GLY A 177 1.43 22.78 -14.66
N SER A 178 2.64 23.18 -14.25
CA SER A 178 3.65 23.80 -15.12
C SER A 178 4.59 22.80 -15.81
N GLY A 179 4.32 21.49 -15.72
CA GLY A 179 5.16 20.45 -16.32
C GLY A 179 6.45 20.14 -15.54
N GLN A 180 6.58 20.64 -14.31
CA GLN A 180 7.71 20.35 -13.43
C GLN A 180 7.39 19.19 -12.48
N ASP A 181 8.41 18.45 -12.06
CA ASP A 181 8.27 17.48 -10.97
C ASP A 181 8.09 18.14 -9.61
N THR A 182 7.49 17.39 -8.67
CA THR A 182 7.29 17.87 -7.29
C THR A 182 8.60 18.14 -6.56
N ALA A 183 8.59 19.06 -5.60
CA ALA A 183 9.78 19.41 -4.81
C ALA A 183 10.43 18.20 -4.10
N CYS A 184 9.61 17.22 -3.67
CA CYS A 184 10.12 16.02 -3.02
C CYS A 184 10.75 14.99 -3.98
N VAL A 185 10.33 14.98 -5.25
CA VAL A 185 10.91 14.12 -6.30
C VAL A 185 12.27 14.69 -6.72
N THR A 186 12.32 15.98 -7.05
CA THR A 186 13.56 16.64 -7.51
C THR A 186 14.68 16.67 -6.48
N SER A 187 14.34 16.55 -5.19
CA SER A 187 15.29 16.65 -4.08
C SER A 187 15.74 15.30 -3.51
N CYS A 188 15.26 14.16 -4.02
CA CYS A 188 15.64 12.86 -3.49
C CYS A 188 17.04 12.44 -3.96
N PRO A 189 18.07 12.41 -3.09
CA PRO A 189 19.44 12.14 -3.54
C PRO A 189 19.71 10.65 -3.81
N TYR A 190 18.81 9.77 -3.37
CA TYR A 190 18.97 8.31 -3.47
C TYR A 190 18.13 7.68 -4.60
N GLY A 191 17.42 8.48 -5.39
CA GLY A 191 16.50 7.97 -6.41
C GLY A 191 15.41 7.05 -5.84
N ALA A 192 15.04 7.25 -4.57
CA ALA A 192 14.02 6.47 -3.88
C ALA A 192 12.59 6.95 -4.20
N LEU A 193 12.45 8.09 -4.84
CA LEU A 193 11.16 8.67 -5.22
C LEU A 193 11.23 9.20 -6.65
N LEU A 194 10.35 8.69 -7.51
CA LEU A 194 10.19 9.14 -8.89
C LEU A 194 8.79 9.72 -9.08
N GLY A 195 8.66 10.67 -10.00
CA GLY A 195 7.41 11.28 -10.44
C GLY A 195 7.16 11.05 -11.92
N GLY A 196 5.90 11.16 -12.36
CA GLY A 196 5.55 11.07 -13.78
C GLY A 196 4.24 10.33 -14.05
N PRO A 197 3.95 10.00 -15.32
CA PRO A 197 2.74 9.26 -15.70
C PRO A 197 2.69 7.90 -15.00
N ARG A 198 1.55 7.56 -14.41
CA ARG A 198 1.37 6.33 -13.63
C ARG A 198 1.66 5.05 -14.41
N ALA A 199 1.26 4.98 -15.68
CA ALA A 199 1.56 3.82 -16.53
C ALA A 199 3.08 3.60 -16.70
N ALA A 200 3.86 4.69 -16.85
CA ALA A 200 5.32 4.60 -16.96
C ALA A 200 5.96 4.18 -15.63
N LEU A 201 5.48 4.74 -14.52
CA LEU A 201 5.95 4.39 -13.18
C LEU A 201 5.66 2.93 -12.82
N TRP A 202 4.59 2.34 -13.35
CA TRP A 202 4.30 0.91 -13.20
C TRP A 202 5.37 0.03 -13.85
N VAL A 203 5.81 0.37 -15.06
CA VAL A 203 6.91 -0.36 -15.74
C VAL A 203 8.19 -0.28 -14.92
N THR A 204 8.54 0.91 -14.41
CA THR A 204 9.69 1.07 -13.52
C THR A 204 9.53 0.26 -12.23
N ALA A 205 8.35 0.25 -11.64
CA ALA A 205 8.08 -0.45 -10.38
C ALA A 205 8.20 -1.97 -10.53
N THR A 206 7.68 -2.55 -11.61
CA THR A 206 7.75 -4.00 -11.87
C THR A 206 9.17 -4.44 -12.19
N GLN A 207 9.92 -3.67 -13.00
CA GLN A 207 11.34 -3.94 -13.24
C GLN A 207 12.13 -3.92 -11.93
N ARG A 208 11.93 -2.88 -11.11
CA ARG A 208 12.65 -2.74 -9.83
C ARG A 208 12.25 -3.82 -8.82
N LEU A 209 11.01 -4.30 -8.84
CA LEU A 209 10.56 -5.43 -8.02
C LEU A 209 11.35 -6.71 -8.37
N GLU A 210 11.49 -7.03 -9.65
CA GLU A 210 12.23 -8.23 -10.09
C GLU A 210 13.71 -8.17 -9.73
N GLU A 211 14.33 -6.98 -9.81
CA GLU A 211 15.68 -6.77 -9.31
C GLU A 211 15.76 -6.96 -7.79
N ALA A 212 14.86 -6.34 -7.03
CA ALA A 212 14.87 -6.40 -5.57
C ALA A 212 14.62 -7.82 -5.03
N ARG A 213 13.81 -8.63 -5.71
CA ARG A 213 13.53 -10.02 -5.32
C ARG A 213 14.74 -10.94 -5.37
N ARG A 214 15.81 -10.55 -6.06
CA ARG A 214 17.09 -11.30 -6.07
C ARG A 214 17.77 -11.29 -4.70
N GLU A 215 17.52 -10.27 -3.90
CA GLU A 215 18.16 -10.06 -2.59
C GLU A 215 17.15 -10.06 -1.44
N ILE A 216 15.90 -9.67 -1.72
CA ILE A 216 14.86 -9.45 -0.73
C ILE A 216 13.64 -10.31 -1.10
N ALA A 217 13.60 -11.55 -0.59
CA ALA A 217 12.51 -12.49 -0.86
C ALA A 217 11.11 -11.91 -0.50
N GLY A 218 11.05 -11.03 0.50
CA GLY A 218 9.81 -10.37 0.93
C GLY A 218 9.35 -9.19 0.06
N ALA A 219 10.13 -8.82 -0.96
CA ALA A 219 9.88 -7.64 -1.79
C ALA A 219 8.55 -7.74 -2.54
N ARG A 220 7.76 -6.67 -2.48
CA ARG A 220 6.43 -6.59 -3.09
C ARG A 220 6.04 -5.17 -3.44
N LEU A 221 5.19 -5.02 -4.46
CA LEU A 221 4.56 -3.74 -4.76
C LEU A 221 3.31 -3.53 -3.92
N TYR A 222 3.07 -2.28 -3.54
CA TYR A 222 1.93 -1.83 -2.76
C TYR A 222 1.25 -0.65 -3.45
N GLY A 223 -0.08 -0.69 -3.53
CA GLY A 223 -0.90 0.41 -4.04
C GLY A 223 -1.64 0.21 -5.37
N PRO A 224 -1.16 -0.53 -6.39
CA PRO A 224 -1.80 -0.58 -7.71
C PRO A 224 -3.28 -1.02 -7.70
N GLY A 225 -3.66 -1.99 -6.85
CA GLY A 225 -5.04 -2.45 -6.70
C GLY A 225 -5.83 -1.84 -5.53
N ILE A 226 -5.17 -1.05 -4.68
CA ILE A 226 -5.75 -0.61 -3.39
C ILE A 226 -6.55 0.68 -3.61
N TYR A 227 -7.81 0.70 -3.18
CA TYR A 227 -8.73 1.85 -3.34
C TYR A 227 -8.81 2.34 -4.79
N GLY A 228 -9.00 1.43 -5.74
CA GLY A 228 -9.05 1.73 -7.18
C GLY A 228 -7.68 2.11 -7.78
N GLY A 229 -6.61 1.86 -7.04
CA GLY A 229 -5.24 2.23 -7.38
C GLY A 229 -4.80 3.51 -6.70
N LEU A 230 -3.77 3.41 -5.86
CA LEU A 230 -3.13 4.54 -5.20
C LEU A 230 -2.29 5.32 -6.21
N GLY A 231 -2.32 6.65 -6.13
CA GLY A 231 -1.44 7.57 -6.85
C GLY A 231 0.06 7.36 -6.58
N VAL A 232 0.39 6.67 -5.49
CA VAL A 232 1.76 6.26 -5.13
C VAL A 232 1.87 4.74 -5.21
N ILE A 233 2.69 4.24 -6.13
CA ILE A 233 3.10 2.83 -6.19
C ILE A 233 4.35 2.69 -5.34
N SER A 234 4.37 1.76 -4.38
CA SER A 234 5.51 1.59 -3.49
C SER A 234 6.14 0.21 -3.63
N LEU A 235 7.46 0.14 -3.73
CA LEU A 235 8.21 -1.10 -3.51
C LEU A 235 8.53 -1.22 -2.02
N LEU A 236 8.00 -2.25 -1.38
CA LEU A 236 8.21 -2.58 0.03
C LEU A 236 9.17 -3.76 0.15
N ALA A 237 10.13 -3.69 1.08
CA ALA A 237 11.03 -4.80 1.40
C ALA A 237 10.36 -5.95 2.19
N ALA A 238 9.13 -5.77 2.67
CA ALA A 238 8.40 -6.73 3.50
C ALA A 238 6.88 -6.49 3.42
N GLU A 239 6.10 -7.25 4.20
CA GLU A 239 4.64 -7.07 4.28
C GLU A 239 4.25 -5.65 4.67
N SER A 240 3.19 -5.12 4.07
CA SER A 240 2.67 -3.77 4.36
C SER A 240 2.39 -3.55 5.85
N ARG A 241 1.84 -4.56 6.54
CA ARG A 241 1.58 -4.52 7.99
C ARG A 241 2.83 -4.23 8.83
N ARG A 242 4.01 -4.66 8.39
CA ARG A 242 5.28 -4.37 9.11
C ARG A 242 5.66 -2.89 9.05
N TYR A 243 5.11 -2.13 8.11
CA TYR A 243 5.24 -0.68 8.01
C TYR A 243 4.11 0.07 8.73
N GLY A 244 3.15 -0.64 9.35
CA GLY A 244 1.92 -0.07 9.89
C GLY A 244 0.90 0.31 8.81
N LEU A 245 0.99 -0.28 7.62
CA LEU A 245 0.06 -0.05 6.53
C LEU A 245 -1.07 -1.10 6.51
N PRO A 246 -2.26 -0.74 6.03
CA PRO A 246 -3.32 -1.71 5.74
C PRO A 246 -2.83 -2.85 4.84
N ALA A 247 -3.44 -4.02 4.96
CA ALA A 247 -3.25 -5.10 4.01
C ALA A 247 -3.61 -4.62 2.59
N GLY A 248 -2.80 -5.01 1.61
CA GLY A 248 -2.94 -4.63 0.21
C GLY A 248 -3.55 -5.72 -0.63
#